data_AF-A0A7C5J376-F1
#
_entry.id   AF-A0A7C5J376-F1
#
_cell.length_a   1.000
_cell.length_b   1.000
_cell.length_c   1.000
_cell.angle_alpha   90.00
_cell.angle_beta   90.00
_cell.angle_gamma   90.00
#
_symmetry.space_group_name_H-M   'P 1'
#
loop_
_entity.id
_entity.type
_entity.pdbx_description
1 polymer ?
#
loop_
_entity_poly.entity_id
_entity_poly.type
_entity_poly.pdbx_seq_one_letter_code
_entity_poly.pdbx_strand_id
1 'polypeptide(L)'
;MQVGNEAGNQGICVAAPATPGLLYQSAADAFGFPKVDSRRSEKDGHTTASAMRLFDIFIQAAPQIIANIENPQLAPACVLKGQTHPMFDPVDGSCVEESVSCLIGYPATEEHMLLCDLVVDKADPTDPEDVKKKQHIAVASLLSAAHSCE
;
A
#
# COMPACT_ATOMS: atom_id res chain seq x y z
N MET A 1 0.65 14.40 -12.99
CA MET A 1 1.29 15.04 -11.82
C MET A 1 2.68 14.44 -11.68
N GLN A 2 3.71 15.14 -12.15
CA GLN A 2 5.12 14.73 -11.99
C GLN A 2 5.51 15.00 -10.53
N VAL A 3 5.61 13.95 -9.73
CA VAL A 3 6.26 13.98 -8.43
C VAL A 3 7.68 13.49 -8.63
N GLY A 4 8.57 14.42 -8.96
CA GLY A 4 10.00 14.18 -9.14
C GLY A 4 10.69 15.50 -9.46
N ASN A 5 11.71 15.84 -8.69
CA ASN A 5 12.49 17.06 -8.84
C ASN A 5 13.32 16.99 -10.15
N GLU A 6 12.74 17.44 -11.26
CA GLU A 6 13.38 17.50 -12.60
C GLU A 6 14.40 18.66 -12.73
N ALA A 7 14.83 19.29 -11.63
CA ALA A 7 15.72 20.45 -11.69
C ALA A 7 16.84 20.37 -10.64
N GLY A 8 17.85 19.57 -10.92
CA GLY A 8 19.11 19.67 -10.21
C GLY A 8 19.94 18.40 -10.31
N ASN A 9 21.22 18.56 -10.66
CA ASN A 9 22.25 17.53 -10.75
C ASN A 9 22.63 16.93 -9.37
N GLN A 10 21.63 16.57 -8.54
CA GLN A 10 21.77 16.08 -7.16
C GLN A 10 20.91 14.84 -6.86
N GLY A 11 20.48 14.10 -7.88
CA GLY A 11 19.77 12.83 -7.69
C GLY A 11 19.90 11.93 -8.91
N ILE A 12 20.02 10.63 -8.70
CA ILE A 12 19.89 9.64 -9.77
C ILE A 12 18.44 9.68 -10.24
N CYS A 13 18.21 10.00 -11.51
CA CYS A 13 16.91 9.85 -12.16
C CYS A 13 16.56 8.36 -12.20
N VAL A 14 15.84 7.89 -11.20
CA VAL A 14 15.23 6.56 -11.25
C VAL A 14 14.03 6.71 -12.17
N ALA A 15 14.11 6.16 -13.38
CA ALA A 15 12.96 6.06 -14.27
C ALA A 15 11.79 5.48 -13.47
N ALA A 16 10.61 6.10 -13.55
CA ALA A 16 9.42 5.63 -12.86
C ALA A 16 9.24 4.13 -13.19
N PRO A 17 9.35 3.23 -12.20
CA PRO A 17 9.20 1.81 -12.45
C PRO A 17 7.76 1.57 -12.90
N ALA A 18 7.60 0.85 -14.02
CA ALA A 18 6.30 0.71 -14.67
C ALA A 18 5.27 -0.07 -13.84
N THR A 19 5.71 -0.84 -12.83
CA THR A 19 4.82 -1.65 -11.98
C THR A 19 5.33 -1.75 -10.53
N PRO A 20 4.42 -1.88 -9.55
CA PRO A 20 4.79 -2.14 -8.15
C PRO A 20 5.55 -3.45 -7.97
N GLY A 21 5.29 -4.46 -8.81
CA GLY A 21 6.05 -5.72 -8.81
C GLY A 21 7.53 -5.53 -9.16
N LEU A 22 7.86 -4.63 -10.09
CA LEU A 22 9.25 -4.29 -10.42
C LEU A 22 9.95 -3.56 -9.26
N LEU A 23 9.24 -2.68 -8.55
CA LEU A 23 9.75 -2.04 -7.34
C LEU A 23 10.07 -3.04 -6.24
N TYR A 24 9.18 -4.01 -6.02
CA TYR A 24 9.37 -5.07 -5.05
C TYR A 24 10.57 -5.95 -5.39
N GLN A 25 10.70 -6.38 -6.66
CA GLN A 25 11.84 -7.20 -7.11
C GLN A 25 13.18 -6.45 -7.05
N SER A 26 13.19 -5.17 -7.42
CA SER A 26 14.40 -4.34 -7.38
C SER A 26 14.78 -3.85 -5.97
N ALA A 27 13.93 -4.07 -4.97
CA ALA A 27 14.16 -3.67 -3.59
C ALA A 27 14.91 -4.72 -2.75
N ALA A 28 15.50 -5.75 -3.37
CA ALA A 28 16.27 -6.79 -2.67
C ALA A 28 17.33 -6.22 -1.70
N ASP A 29 18.04 -5.16 -2.11
CA ASP A 29 19.04 -4.46 -1.29
C ASP A 29 18.44 -3.69 -0.10
N ALA A 30 17.20 -3.22 -0.25
CA ALA A 30 16.49 -2.53 0.81
C ALA A 30 15.92 -3.54 1.82
N PHE A 31 15.39 -4.67 1.36
CA PHE A 31 14.80 -5.72 2.21
C PHE A 31 15.80 -6.64 2.89
N GLY A 32 17.10 -6.39 2.73
CA GLY A 32 18.13 -7.14 3.44
C GLY A 32 18.37 -8.54 2.89
N PHE A 33 18.09 -8.76 1.59
CA PHE A 33 18.41 -10.05 0.96
C PHE A 33 19.89 -10.39 1.15
N PRO A 34 20.21 -11.63 1.55
CA PRO A 34 21.58 -12.04 1.80
C PRO A 34 22.38 -12.03 0.51
N LYS A 35 23.33 -11.11 0.42
CA LYS A 35 24.31 -11.06 -0.66
C LYS A 35 25.52 -11.88 -0.27
N VAL A 36 25.52 -13.16 -0.64
CA VAL A 36 26.61 -14.12 -0.34
C VAL A 36 28.00 -13.65 -0.78
N ASP A 37 28.08 -12.80 -1.81
CA ASP A 37 29.35 -12.22 -2.31
C ASP A 37 29.81 -10.94 -1.61
N SER A 38 28.97 -10.34 -0.77
CA SER A 38 29.35 -9.17 0.02
C SER A 38 29.32 -9.54 1.49
N ARG A 39 30.48 -9.50 2.16
CA ARG A 39 30.64 -9.68 3.61
C ARG A 39 29.99 -8.55 4.42
N ARG A 40 28.75 -8.19 4.10
CA ARG A 40 27.96 -7.20 4.82
C ARG A 40 27.14 -7.95 5.85
N SER A 41 27.06 -7.40 7.06
CA SER A 41 26.14 -7.89 8.08
C SER A 41 24.72 -7.89 7.48
N GLU A 42 24.02 -9.00 7.62
CA GLU A 42 22.59 -9.05 7.37
C GLU A 42 21.92 -8.03 8.31
N LYS A 43 20.86 -7.36 7.82
CA LYS A 43 20.11 -6.43 8.65
C LYS A 43 19.12 -7.25 9.47
N ASP A 44 19.23 -7.18 10.80
CA ASP A 44 18.35 -7.90 11.73
C ASP A 44 16.88 -7.39 11.74
N GLY A 45 16.56 -6.36 10.96
CA GLY A 45 15.21 -5.81 10.89
C GLY A 45 15.01 -4.76 9.80
N HIS A 46 13.76 -4.27 9.68
CA HIS A 46 13.41 -3.18 8.78
C HIS A 46 14.13 -1.89 9.17
N THR A 47 15.06 -1.44 8.32
CA THR A 47 15.54 -0.06 8.40
C THR A 47 14.44 0.93 8.00
N THR A 48 14.50 2.17 8.47
CA THR A 48 13.57 3.23 8.03
C THR A 48 13.54 3.34 6.50
N ALA A 49 14.68 3.19 5.83
CA ALA A 49 14.77 3.19 4.37
C ALA A 49 13.98 2.03 3.71
N SER A 50 13.94 0.85 4.33
CA SER A 50 13.18 -0.29 3.81
C SER A 50 11.69 -0.16 4.08
N ALA A 51 11.29 0.38 5.24
CA ALA A 51 9.90 0.66 5.55
C ALA A 51 9.32 1.73 4.61
N MET A 52 10.06 2.81 4.34
CA MET A 52 9.65 3.84 3.38
C MET A 52 9.53 3.30 1.96
N ARG A 53 10.40 2.36 1.55
CA ARG A 53 10.32 1.73 0.24
C ARG A 53 9.14 0.77 0.13
N LEU A 54 8.78 0.05 1.20
CA LEU A 54 7.54 -0.74 1.24
C LEU A 54 6.30 0.14 1.12
N PHE A 55 6.26 1.26 1.84
CA PHE A 55 5.14 2.20 1.75
C PHE A 55 4.95 2.76 0.33
N ASP A 56 6.04 3.14 -0.36
CA ASP A 56 5.96 3.58 -1.76
C ASP A 56 5.43 2.48 -2.70
N ILE A 57 5.85 1.23 -2.49
CA ILE A 57 5.30 0.07 -3.22
C ILE A 57 3.80 -0.06 -2.96
N PHE A 58 3.35 0.08 -1.72
CA PHE A 58 1.92 -0.04 -1.40
C PHE A 58 1.10 1.11 -1.97
N ILE A 59 1.61 2.34 -1.98
CA ILE A 59 0.95 3.48 -2.63
C ILE A 59 0.78 3.23 -4.13
N GLN A 60 1.79 2.66 -4.79
CA GLN A 60 1.72 2.35 -6.22
C GLN A 60 0.84 1.11 -6.52
N ALA A 61 0.74 0.18 -5.57
CA ALA A 61 -0.12 -0.99 -5.69
C ALA A 61 -1.59 -0.70 -5.35
N ALA A 62 -1.86 0.28 -4.48
CA ALA A 62 -3.20 0.64 -4.01
C ALA A 62 -4.27 0.74 -5.11
N PRO A 63 -4.06 1.42 -6.26
CA PRO A 63 -5.09 1.49 -7.30
C PRO A 63 -5.45 0.10 -7.88
N GLN A 64 -4.47 -0.80 -7.99
CA GLN A 64 -4.71 -2.17 -8.46
C GLN A 64 -5.42 -2.99 -7.41
N ILE A 65 -5.08 -2.80 -6.13
CA ILE A 65 -5.74 -3.47 -5.01
C ILE A 65 -7.21 -3.07 -4.95
N ILE A 66 -7.50 -1.77 -4.96
CA ILE A 66 -8.87 -1.23 -4.90
C ILE A 66 -9.72 -1.74 -6.07
N ALA A 67 -9.16 -1.80 -7.27
CA ALA A 67 -9.87 -2.29 -8.45
C ALA A 67 -10.10 -3.81 -8.46
N ASN A 68 -9.25 -4.60 -7.80
CA ASN A 68 -9.24 -6.05 -7.92
C ASN A 68 -9.77 -6.80 -6.69
N ILE A 69 -9.88 -6.14 -5.52
CA ILE A 69 -10.23 -6.80 -4.25
C ILE A 69 -11.62 -7.46 -4.29
N GLU A 70 -12.57 -6.88 -5.03
CA GLU A 70 -13.91 -7.41 -5.20
C GLU A 70 -13.96 -8.60 -6.18
N ASN A 71 -12.92 -8.78 -7.02
CA ASN A 71 -12.90 -9.80 -8.04
C ASN A 71 -12.36 -11.14 -7.48
N PRO A 72 -13.20 -12.19 -7.37
CA PRO A 72 -12.80 -13.47 -6.77
C PRO A 72 -11.71 -14.22 -7.58
N GLN A 73 -11.51 -13.88 -8.86
CA GLN A 73 -10.44 -14.46 -9.69
C GLN A 73 -9.08 -13.81 -9.45
N LEU A 74 -9.07 -12.52 -9.11
CA LEU A 74 -7.85 -11.73 -8.90
C LEU A 74 -7.45 -11.67 -7.43
N ALA A 75 -8.43 -11.69 -6.52
CA ALA A 75 -8.25 -11.71 -5.08
C ALA A 75 -9.00 -12.89 -4.43
N PRO A 76 -8.64 -14.16 -4.74
CA PRO A 76 -9.32 -15.33 -4.17
C PRO A 76 -9.17 -15.42 -2.64
N ALA A 77 -8.11 -14.81 -2.08
CA ALA A 77 -7.90 -14.72 -0.64
C ALA A 77 -8.93 -13.82 0.07
N CYS A 78 -9.57 -12.89 -0.65
CA CYS A 78 -10.58 -11.97 -0.12
C CYS A 78 -12.01 -12.49 -0.24
N VAL A 79 -12.20 -13.73 -0.69
CA VAL A 79 -13.52 -14.37 -0.71
C VAL A 79 -13.86 -14.84 0.70
N LEU A 80 -14.40 -13.95 1.52
CA LEU A 80 -14.81 -14.25 2.88
C LEU A 80 -16.23 -14.83 2.87
N LYS A 81 -16.39 -16.06 3.38
CA LYS A 81 -17.69 -16.77 3.46
C LYS A 81 -18.43 -16.86 2.11
N GLY A 82 -17.68 -16.89 1.00
CA GLY A 82 -18.25 -16.99 -0.36
C GLY A 82 -18.76 -15.66 -0.93
N GLN A 83 -18.47 -14.53 -0.27
CA GLN A 83 -18.82 -13.19 -0.71
C GLN A 83 -17.56 -12.36 -0.92
N THR A 84 -17.63 -11.41 -1.84
CA THR A 84 -16.61 -10.38 -2.04
C THR A 84 -17.22 -9.03 -1.76
N HIS A 85 -16.40 -8.10 -1.27
CA HIS A 85 -16.82 -6.75 -0.95
C HIS A 85 -15.85 -5.74 -1.59
N PRO A 86 -16.32 -4.55 -1.97
CA PRO A 86 -15.45 -3.48 -2.45
C PRO A 86 -14.57 -2.95 -1.31
N MET A 87 -13.46 -2.28 -1.64
CA MET A 87 -12.59 -1.67 -0.62
C MET A 87 -13.29 -0.55 0.16
N PHE A 88 -14.06 0.26 -0.56
CA PHE A 88 -14.80 1.41 -0.06
C PHE A 88 -16.27 1.26 -0.43
N ASP A 89 -17.16 1.70 0.46
CA ASP A 89 -18.60 1.73 0.19
C ASP A 89 -18.89 2.71 -0.96
N PRO A 90 -19.67 2.31 -1.99
CA PRO A 90 -19.99 3.17 -3.12
C PRO A 90 -20.91 4.36 -2.78
N VAL A 91 -21.56 4.35 -1.62
CA VAL A 91 -22.49 5.40 -1.16
C VAL A 91 -21.76 6.45 -0.35
N ASP A 92 -21.05 6.01 0.69
CA ASP A 92 -20.45 6.91 1.69
C ASP A 92 -18.93 7.05 1.55
N GLY A 93 -18.28 6.17 0.78
CA GLY A 93 -16.82 6.14 0.64
C GLY A 93 -16.08 5.59 1.87
N SER A 94 -16.81 5.14 2.89
CA SER A 94 -16.28 4.51 4.10
C SER A 94 -15.59 3.20 3.81
N CYS A 95 -14.67 2.79 4.67
CA CYS A 95 -13.97 1.52 4.50
C CYS A 95 -14.87 0.34 4.87
N VAL A 96 -14.77 -0.75 4.10
CA VAL A 96 -15.54 -1.97 4.37
C VAL A 96 -14.72 -2.93 5.25
N GLU A 97 -15.31 -3.38 6.36
CA GLU A 97 -14.63 -4.21 7.38
C GLU A 97 -14.07 -5.51 6.79
N GLU A 98 -14.84 -6.19 5.95
CA GLU A 98 -14.42 -7.43 5.28
C GLU A 98 -13.19 -7.22 4.39
N SER A 99 -13.17 -6.11 3.65
CA SER A 99 -12.07 -5.76 2.75
C SER A 99 -10.81 -5.37 3.50
N VAL A 100 -10.96 -4.59 4.58
CA VAL A 100 -9.85 -4.24 5.49
C VAL A 100 -9.30 -5.50 6.15
N SER A 101 -10.17 -6.39 6.62
CA SER A 101 -9.79 -7.67 7.22
C SER A 101 -9.02 -8.57 6.25
N CYS A 102 -9.44 -8.61 4.98
CA CYS A 102 -8.67 -9.32 3.96
C CYS A 102 -7.27 -8.71 3.77
N LEU A 103 -7.18 -7.38 3.72
CA LEU A 103 -5.95 -6.65 3.47
C LEU A 103 -4.90 -6.86 4.56
N ILE A 104 -5.32 -6.84 5.82
CA ILE A 104 -4.41 -6.99 6.97
C ILE A 104 -4.18 -8.46 7.34
N GLY A 105 -5.02 -9.39 6.85
CA GLY A 105 -4.89 -10.83 7.06
C GLY A 105 -5.42 -11.35 8.41
N TYR A 106 -6.10 -10.50 9.18
CA TYR A 106 -6.75 -10.82 10.46
C TYR A 106 -8.03 -9.97 10.60
N PRO A 107 -8.97 -10.31 11.49
CA PRO A 107 -10.19 -9.52 11.64
C PRO A 107 -9.87 -8.07 12.01
N ALA A 108 -10.37 -7.13 11.22
CA ALA A 108 -10.22 -5.70 11.46
C ALA A 108 -10.76 -5.33 12.83
N THR A 109 -10.00 -4.49 13.55
CA THR A 109 -10.46 -3.90 14.82
C THR A 109 -11.10 -2.54 14.55
N GLU A 110 -11.84 -2.02 15.52
CA GLU A 110 -12.43 -0.68 15.45
C GLU A 110 -11.39 0.41 15.17
N GLU A 111 -10.17 0.26 15.71
CA GLU A 111 -9.06 1.18 15.46
C GLU A 111 -8.59 1.17 13.99
N HIS A 112 -8.61 0.01 13.33
CA HIS A 112 -8.28 -0.09 11.90
C HIS A 112 -9.32 0.61 11.03
N MET A 113 -10.59 0.40 11.35
CA MET A 113 -11.70 1.04 10.65
C MET A 113 -11.68 2.55 10.85
N LEU A 114 -11.51 2.99 12.10
CA LEU A 114 -11.39 4.40 12.45
C LEU A 114 -10.21 5.08 11.76
N LEU A 115 -9.03 4.43 11.69
CA LEU A 115 -7.89 4.96 10.95
C LEU A 115 -8.21 5.10 9.45
N CYS A 116 -8.85 4.08 8.86
CA CYS A 116 -9.18 4.06 7.45
C CYS A 116 -10.17 5.20 7.11
N ASP A 117 -11.26 5.30 7.87
CA ASP A 117 -12.29 6.32 7.69
C ASP A 117 -11.72 7.72 7.93
N LEU A 118 -10.90 7.92 8.96
CA LEU A 118 -10.24 9.21 9.21
C LEU A 118 -9.38 9.67 8.04
N VAL A 119 -8.67 8.76 7.36
CA VAL A 119 -7.83 9.14 6.21
C VAL A 119 -8.69 9.57 5.03
N VAL A 120 -9.80 8.86 4.78
CA VAL A 120 -10.75 9.19 3.70
C VAL A 120 -11.53 10.46 4.01
N ASP A 121 -11.95 10.68 5.25
CA ASP A 121 -12.66 11.88 5.72
C ASP A 121 -11.81 13.16 5.61
N LYS A 122 -10.48 13.03 5.58
CA LYS A 122 -9.57 14.16 5.33
C LYS A 122 -9.46 14.54 3.85
N ALA A 123 -10.14 13.82 2.96
CA ALA A 123 -10.26 14.22 1.56
C ALA A 123 -11.14 15.46 1.42
N ASP A 124 -10.79 16.31 0.46
CA ASP A 124 -11.71 17.34 0.01
C ASP A 124 -12.83 16.69 -0.84
N PRO A 125 -14.11 16.70 -0.39
CA PRO A 125 -15.21 16.08 -1.14
C PRO A 125 -15.50 16.79 -2.46
N THR A 126 -14.95 17.99 -2.67
CA THR A 126 -15.10 18.76 -3.92
C THR A 126 -14.05 18.40 -4.98
N ASP A 127 -12.96 17.72 -4.59
CA ASP A 127 -11.91 17.26 -5.50
C ASP A 127 -11.89 15.72 -5.60
N PRO A 128 -12.44 15.13 -6.68
CA PRO A 128 -12.45 13.67 -6.86
C PRO A 128 -11.05 13.06 -7.01
N GLU A 129 -10.03 13.84 -7.38
CA GLU A 129 -8.66 13.36 -7.43
C GLU A 129 -7.99 13.35 -6.05
N ASP A 130 -8.42 14.22 -5.13
CA ASP A 130 -7.97 14.18 -3.74
C ASP A 130 -8.56 12.96 -3.01
N VAL A 131 -9.84 12.68 -3.20
CA VAL A 131 -10.50 11.47 -2.66
C VAL A 131 -9.76 10.20 -3.06
N LYS A 132 -9.42 10.03 -4.35
CA LYS A 132 -8.65 8.87 -4.82
C LYS A 132 -7.27 8.77 -4.17
N LYS A 133 -6.55 9.89 -4.02
CA LYS A 133 -5.24 9.90 -3.36
C LYS A 133 -5.35 9.48 -1.91
N LYS A 134 -6.36 9.98 -1.19
CA LYS A 134 -6.60 9.60 0.21
C LYS A 134 -6.99 8.13 0.35
N GLN A 135 -7.81 7.61 -0.55
CA GLN A 135 -8.11 6.18 -0.63
C GLN A 135 -6.84 5.34 -0.85
N HIS A 136 -5.96 5.76 -1.76
CA HIS A 136 -4.68 5.07 -1.98
C HIS A 136 -3.79 5.10 -0.72
N ILE A 137 -3.74 6.25 -0.03
CA ILE A 137 -3.00 6.40 1.22
C ILE A 137 -3.60 5.53 2.33
N ALA A 138 -4.92 5.43 2.44
CA ALA A 138 -5.59 4.60 3.43
C ALA A 138 -5.20 3.13 3.26
N VAL A 139 -5.30 2.60 2.04
CA VAL A 139 -4.89 1.21 1.73
C VAL A 139 -3.41 0.99 2.01
N ALA A 140 -2.55 1.91 1.57
CA ALA A 140 -1.11 1.78 1.80
C ALA A 140 -0.73 1.85 3.27
N SER A 141 -1.41 2.67 4.06
CA SER A 141 -1.18 2.81 5.50
C SER A 141 -1.57 1.54 6.25
N LEU A 142 -2.73 0.94 5.91
CA LEU A 142 -3.15 -0.34 6.48
C LEU A 142 -2.20 -1.49 6.11
N LEU A 143 -1.76 -1.56 4.85
CA LEU A 143 -0.77 -2.55 4.41
C LEU A 143 0.57 -2.38 5.11
N SER A 144 1.02 -1.13 5.27
CA SER A 144 2.24 -0.84 6.01
C SER A 144 2.12 -1.25 7.48
N ALA A 145 0.99 -0.95 8.14
CA ALA A 145 0.75 -1.37 9.51
C ALA A 145 0.77 -2.90 9.64
N ALA A 146 0.13 -3.61 8.71
CA ALA A 146 0.14 -5.08 8.70
C ALA A 146 1.55 -5.68 8.45
N HIS A 147 2.45 -4.95 7.77
CA HIS A 147 3.81 -5.40 7.46
C HIS A 147 4.88 -4.84 8.42
N SER A 148 4.55 -3.91 9.32
CA SER A 148 5.51 -3.31 10.26
C SER A 148 5.62 -4.05 11.59
N CYS A 149 4.80 -5.09 11.85
CA CYS A 149 4.81 -5.88 13.09
C CYS A 149 4.90 -5.03 14.38
N GLU A 150 4.18 -3.89 14.42
CA GLU A 150 3.86 -3.16 15.64
C GLU A 150 2.42 -3.45 16.07
#